data_AF-A0A969CEC7-F1
#
_entry.id   AF-A0A969CEC7-F1
#
_cell.length_a   1.000
_cell.length_b   1.000
_cell.length_c   1.000
_cell.angle_alpha   90.00
_cell.angle_beta   90.00
_cell.angle_gamma   90.00
#
_symmetry.space_group_name_H-M   'P 1'
#
loop_
_entity.id
_entity.type
_entity.pdbx_description
1 polymer ?
#
loop_
_entity_poly.entity_id
_entity_poly.type
_entity_poly.pdbx_seq_one_letter_code
_entity_poly.pdbx_strand_id
1 'polypeptide(L)'
;MSVLPPSPHPITGKYVWIASPTQCEVAPAPQWILTQMQQPKTVNPPASDRAFRERNTAASDPILDRNIEASNPILDRNLAERERIVFERNPTALDPPNLSEIKLLMEVIHPKFADDYHSWLFAGMALKSTSSFLLSDWDEWSQQSSKYVPGVCQAKWISFKGSGITSRYLYWLAKLSARHWA
;
A
#
# COMPACT_ATOMS: atom_id res chain seq x y z
N MET A 1 4.91 21.28 14.87
CA MET A 1 3.86 22.12 15.49
C MET A 1 2.52 21.52 15.12
N SER A 2 1.76 21.11 16.13
CA SER A 2 0.46 20.45 15.99
C SER A 2 -0.60 21.54 15.74
N VAL A 3 -1.33 21.46 14.63
CA VAL A 3 -2.53 22.28 14.38
C VAL A 3 -3.72 21.53 14.98
N LEU A 4 -3.83 21.60 16.30
CA LEU A 4 -5.06 21.24 17.00
C LEU A 4 -5.88 22.51 17.22
N PRO A 5 -7.21 22.44 17.07
CA PRO A 5 -8.05 23.62 17.17
C PRO A 5 -8.06 24.22 18.59
N PRO A 6 -8.19 25.55 18.70
CA PRO A 6 -8.44 26.50 17.61
C PRO A 6 -7.15 27.13 17.10
N SER A 7 -6.77 26.82 15.85
CA SER A 7 -5.71 27.54 15.13
C SER A 7 -6.14 29.00 14.92
N PRO A 8 -5.31 30.00 15.22
CA PRO A 8 -5.67 31.40 15.00
C PRO A 8 -5.82 31.67 13.49
N HIS A 9 -6.85 32.43 13.11
CA HIS A 9 -7.03 32.87 11.73
C HIS A 9 -5.82 33.73 11.31
N PRO A 10 -5.18 33.48 10.15
CA PRO A 10 -3.88 34.07 9.80
C PRO A 10 -3.88 35.60 9.68
N ILE A 11 -5.05 36.23 9.56
CA ILE A 11 -5.18 37.69 9.36
C ILE A 11 -5.81 38.39 10.58
N THR A 12 -6.69 37.72 11.32
CA THR A 12 -7.52 38.36 12.37
C THR A 12 -7.34 37.73 13.75
N GLY A 13 -6.57 36.64 13.86
CA GLY A 13 -6.33 35.91 15.10
C GLY A 13 -7.52 35.09 15.63
N LYS A 14 -8.74 35.29 15.10
CA LYS A 14 -9.97 34.59 15.51
C LYS A 14 -10.86 34.31 14.31
N TYR A 15 -11.52 33.15 14.31
CA TYR A 15 -12.61 32.85 13.38
C TYR A 15 -13.88 33.59 13.81
N VAL A 16 -14.51 34.27 12.88
CA VAL A 16 -15.80 34.95 13.07
C VAL A 16 -16.74 34.47 11.97
N TRP A 17 -17.97 34.11 12.36
CA TRP A 17 -19.01 33.76 11.40
C TRP A 17 -19.45 35.02 10.64
N ILE A 18 -19.37 34.99 9.30
CA ILE A 18 -19.85 36.10 8.46
C ILE A 18 -21.38 36.24 8.54
N ALA A 19 -22.06 35.10 8.69
CA ALA A 19 -23.47 35.02 9.08
C ALA A 19 -23.58 33.97 10.19
N SER A 20 -24.29 34.29 11.28
CA SER A 20 -24.44 33.34 12.39
C SER A 20 -25.12 32.06 11.89
N PRO A 21 -24.71 30.86 12.36
CA PRO A 21 -25.43 29.62 12.09
C PRO A 21 -26.92 29.67 12.47
N THR A 22 -27.31 30.58 13.36
CA THR A 22 -28.71 30.83 13.75
C THR A 22 -29.50 31.70 12.75
N GLN A 23 -28.82 32.35 11.81
CA GLN A 23 -29.41 33.24 10.79
C GLN A 23 -29.45 32.59 9.40
N CYS A 24 -28.81 31.45 9.22
CA CYS A 24 -28.81 30.70 7.97
C CYS A 24 -29.94 29.65 8.02
N GLU A 25 -30.90 29.73 7.10
CA GLU A 25 -31.89 28.67 6.95
C GLU A 25 -31.19 27.36 6.55
N VAL A 26 -31.55 26.25 7.19
CA VAL A 26 -30.98 24.94 6.89
C VAL A 26 -31.35 24.56 5.47
N ALA A 27 -30.41 24.65 4.54
CA ALA A 27 -30.64 24.27 3.15
C ALA A 27 -31.01 22.79 3.08
N PRO A 28 -32.07 22.42 2.33
CA PRO A 28 -32.43 21.02 2.18
C PRO A 28 -31.29 20.29 1.49
N ALA A 29 -30.89 19.15 2.05
CA ALA A 29 -29.89 18.30 1.43
C ALA A 29 -30.39 17.89 0.02
N PRO A 30 -29.53 17.98 -1.01
CA PRO A 30 -29.86 17.48 -2.34
C PRO A 30 -30.35 16.03 -2.25
N GLN A 31 -31.42 15.70 -2.97
CA GLN A 31 -32.07 14.40 -2.81
C GLN A 31 -31.16 13.22 -3.13
N TRP A 32 -30.24 13.38 -4.09
CA TRP A 32 -29.28 12.34 -4.43
C TRP A 32 -28.38 11.95 -3.25
N ILE A 33 -28.04 12.90 -2.36
CA ILE A 33 -27.24 12.63 -1.16
C ILE A 33 -28.05 11.79 -0.17
N LEU A 34 -29.31 12.17 0.07
CA LEU A 34 -30.21 11.42 0.96
C LEU A 34 -30.43 10.00 0.45
N THR A 35 -30.58 9.81 -0.87
CA THR A 35 -30.66 8.49 -1.49
C THR A 35 -29.39 7.68 -1.24
N GLN A 36 -28.21 8.29 -1.36
CA GLN A 36 -26.93 7.59 -1.12
C GLN A 36 -26.74 7.22 0.36
N MET A 37 -27.17 8.07 1.29
CA MET A 37 -27.08 7.81 2.73
C MET A 37 -28.04 6.71 3.21
N GLN A 38 -29.14 6.49 2.49
CA GLN A 38 -30.09 5.42 2.77
C GLN A 38 -29.65 4.05 2.24
N GLN A 39 -28.59 3.99 1.43
CA GLN A 39 -28.05 2.71 1.00
C GLN A 39 -27.35 2.03 2.19
N PRO A 40 -27.73 0.80 2.56
CA PRO A 40 -26.99 0.05 3.56
C PRO A 40 -25.55 -0.07 3.06
N LYS A 41 -24.57 0.19 3.94
CA LYS A 41 -23.15 0.04 3.63
C LYS A 41 -22.96 -1.38 3.10
N THR A 42 -22.76 -1.51 1.78
CA THR A 42 -22.66 -2.82 1.16
C THR A 42 -21.41 -3.48 1.73
N VAL A 43 -21.61 -4.48 2.59
CA VAL A 43 -20.56 -5.46 2.84
C VAL A 43 -20.41 -6.17 1.51
N ASN A 44 -19.44 -5.76 0.70
CA ASN A 44 -19.10 -6.49 -0.50
C ASN A 44 -18.75 -7.92 -0.04
N PRO A 45 -19.54 -8.96 -0.38
CA PRO A 45 -19.06 -10.31 -0.18
C PRO A 45 -17.75 -10.45 -0.96
N PRO A 46 -16.78 -11.23 -0.46
CA PRO A 46 -15.59 -11.53 -1.26
C PRO A 46 -16.08 -12.06 -2.60
N ALA A 47 -15.65 -11.41 -3.69
CA ALA A 47 -16.08 -11.73 -5.03
C ALA A 47 -16.02 -13.25 -5.22
N SER A 48 -17.16 -13.88 -5.53
CA SER A 48 -17.16 -15.31 -5.82
C SER A 48 -16.35 -15.52 -7.11
N ASP A 49 -15.36 -16.41 -7.04
CA ASP A 49 -14.37 -16.73 -8.08
C ASP A 49 -14.93 -17.12 -9.46
N ARG A 50 -16.26 -17.22 -9.60
CA ARG A 50 -16.92 -17.74 -10.79
C ARG A 50 -16.94 -16.74 -11.94
N ALA A 51 -17.11 -15.45 -11.68
CA ALA A 51 -17.24 -14.42 -12.72
C ALA A 51 -15.90 -14.03 -13.41
N PHE A 52 -14.77 -14.49 -12.89
CA PHE A 52 -13.45 -14.28 -13.50
C PHE A 52 -13.11 -15.37 -14.53
N ARG A 53 -13.57 -16.61 -14.32
CA ARG A 53 -13.24 -17.75 -15.19
C ARG A 53 -13.85 -17.68 -16.59
N GLU A 54 -15.02 -17.07 -16.74
CA GLU A 54 -15.76 -17.08 -18.01
C GLU A 54 -15.28 -16.02 -19.01
N ARG A 55 -14.44 -15.07 -18.60
CA ARG A 55 -13.90 -14.01 -19.50
C ARG A 55 -12.61 -14.39 -20.24
N ASN A 56 -11.96 -15.50 -19.89
CA ASN A 56 -10.63 -15.84 -20.41
C ASN A 56 -10.62 -17.01 -21.40
N THR A 57 -11.77 -17.43 -21.95
CA THR A 57 -11.86 -18.60 -22.85
C THR A 57 -12.28 -18.27 -24.29
N ALA A 58 -12.15 -17.03 -24.76
CA ALA A 58 -12.39 -16.71 -26.17
C ALA A 58 -11.56 -15.51 -26.63
N ALA A 59 -10.42 -15.81 -27.27
CA ALA A 59 -9.83 -15.13 -28.42
C ALA A 59 -8.30 -15.28 -28.37
N SER A 60 -7.81 -16.20 -29.20
CA SER A 60 -6.44 -16.18 -29.69
C SER A 60 -6.26 -14.94 -30.55
N ASP A 61 -5.31 -14.07 -30.22
CA ASP A 61 -4.76 -13.12 -31.18
C ASP A 61 -3.25 -13.37 -31.31
N PRO A 62 -2.74 -13.57 -32.54
CA PRO A 62 -1.34 -13.85 -32.81
C PRO A 62 -0.56 -12.53 -33.01
N ILE A 63 0.71 -12.58 -32.61
CA ILE A 63 1.78 -11.60 -32.93
C ILE A 63 1.81 -10.38 -31.99
N LEU A 64 2.73 -10.42 -31.01
CA LEU A 64 3.75 -9.39 -30.84
C LEU A 64 5.04 -10.05 -30.33
N ASP A 65 6.10 -9.81 -31.10
CA ASP A 65 7.43 -10.44 -31.08
C ASP A 65 8.13 -10.38 -29.72
N ARG A 66 8.62 -11.53 -29.23
CA ARG A 66 10.01 -12.04 -29.37
C ARG A 66 11.11 -11.06 -28.90
N ASN A 67 11.86 -11.55 -27.90
CA ASN A 67 13.19 -11.12 -27.46
C ASN A 67 13.28 -9.99 -26.42
N ILE A 68 13.07 -10.33 -25.14
CA ILE A 68 14.09 -10.14 -24.07
C ILE A 68 14.00 -11.37 -23.14
N GLU A 69 14.35 -12.55 -23.66
CA GLU A 69 14.66 -13.70 -22.82
C GLU A 69 16.14 -13.61 -22.40
N ALA A 70 16.35 -13.29 -21.14
CA ALA A 70 17.44 -13.88 -20.37
C ALA A 70 16.91 -14.16 -18.97
N SER A 71 15.90 -15.04 -18.92
CA SER A 71 15.41 -15.68 -17.71
C SER A 71 16.60 -16.37 -17.04
N ASN A 72 16.84 -16.05 -15.77
CA ASN A 72 17.90 -16.65 -14.96
C ASN A 72 17.24 -17.77 -14.13
N PRO A 73 17.22 -19.02 -14.59
CA PRO A 73 16.32 -20.08 -14.06
C PRO A 73 16.62 -20.52 -12.61
N ILE A 74 17.73 -20.05 -12.04
CA ILE A 74 18.10 -20.29 -10.63
C ILE A 74 17.36 -19.32 -9.69
N LEU A 75 17.01 -18.12 -10.18
CA LEU A 75 16.33 -17.11 -9.38
C LEU A 75 14.85 -17.47 -9.19
N ASP A 76 14.20 -17.98 -10.24
CA ASP A 76 12.76 -18.28 -10.25
C ASP A 76 12.39 -19.46 -9.34
N ARG A 77 13.24 -20.51 -9.27
CA ARG A 77 12.99 -21.66 -8.40
C ARG A 77 13.06 -21.29 -6.92
N ASN A 78 14.02 -20.43 -6.56
CA ASN A 78 14.15 -19.95 -5.19
C ASN A 78 13.03 -18.97 -4.83
N LEU A 79 12.58 -18.13 -5.76
CA LEU A 79 11.49 -17.20 -5.53
C LEU A 79 10.18 -17.95 -5.25
N ALA A 80 9.82 -18.94 -6.08
CA ALA A 80 8.60 -19.72 -5.86
C ALA A 80 8.59 -20.49 -4.51
N GLU A 81 9.75 -21.02 -4.10
CA GLU A 81 9.89 -21.67 -2.78
C GLU A 81 9.78 -20.67 -1.62
N ARG A 82 10.38 -19.48 -1.77
CA ARG A 82 10.25 -18.38 -0.80
C ARG A 82 8.82 -17.86 -0.71
N GLU A 83 8.14 -17.73 -1.84
CA GLU A 83 6.73 -17.37 -1.93
C GLU A 83 5.86 -18.41 -1.21
N ARG A 84 6.07 -19.72 -1.43
CA ARG A 84 5.36 -20.77 -0.69
C ARG A 84 5.55 -20.65 0.82
N ILE A 85 6.79 -20.50 1.30
CA ILE A 85 7.09 -20.36 2.73
C ILE A 85 6.34 -19.18 3.36
N VAL A 86 6.20 -18.08 2.62
CA VAL A 86 5.52 -16.86 3.08
C VAL A 86 3.99 -16.97 2.98
N PHE A 87 3.46 -17.45 1.85
CA PHE A 87 2.03 -17.40 1.53
C PHE A 87 1.23 -18.62 1.97
N GLU A 88 1.89 -19.77 2.22
CA GLU A 88 1.25 -20.98 2.74
C GLU A 88 1.09 -20.93 4.27
N ARG A 89 1.76 -19.99 4.97
CA ARG A 89 1.49 -19.72 6.39
C ARG A 89 0.11 -19.12 6.54
N ASN A 90 -0.74 -19.80 7.32
CA ASN A 90 -2.03 -19.29 7.77
C ASN A 90 -1.80 -18.20 8.85
N PRO A 91 -1.94 -16.89 8.55
CA PRO A 91 -1.62 -15.82 9.49
C PRO A 91 -2.74 -15.59 10.53
N THR A 92 -3.58 -16.60 10.78
CA THR A 92 -4.74 -16.50 11.65
C THR A 92 -4.36 -16.89 13.08
N ALA A 93 -3.77 -15.94 13.81
CA ALA A 93 -3.95 -15.69 15.26
C ALA A 93 -2.68 -15.06 15.86
N LEU A 94 -2.77 -13.77 16.19
CA LEU A 94 -2.05 -13.10 17.29
C LEU A 94 -0.51 -12.99 17.27
N ASP A 95 0.21 -13.64 16.37
CA ASP A 95 1.67 -13.47 16.33
C ASP A 95 2.06 -12.22 15.52
N PRO A 96 2.76 -11.25 16.13
CA PRO A 96 3.35 -10.16 15.36
C PRO A 96 4.36 -10.75 14.37
N PRO A 97 4.49 -10.17 13.17
CA PRO A 97 5.46 -10.65 12.19
C PRO A 97 6.86 -10.64 12.79
N ASN A 98 7.57 -11.77 12.68
CA ASN A 98 8.95 -11.85 13.11
C ASN A 98 9.84 -11.05 12.14
N LEU A 99 10.94 -10.48 12.63
CA LEU A 99 11.93 -9.77 11.81
C LEU A 99 12.42 -10.60 10.62
N SER A 100 12.58 -11.91 10.80
CA SER A 100 13.00 -12.82 9.73
C SER A 100 11.99 -12.89 8.58
N GLU A 101 10.70 -12.87 8.89
CA GLU A 101 9.62 -12.92 7.92
C GLU A 101 9.51 -11.63 7.11
N ILE A 102 9.71 -10.49 7.77
CA ILE A 102 9.73 -9.18 7.11
C ILE A 102 10.88 -9.08 6.11
N LYS A 103 12.08 -9.55 6.48
CA LYS A 103 13.23 -9.59 5.57
C LYS A 103 12.94 -10.47 4.35
N LEU A 104 12.35 -11.65 4.58
CA LEU A 104 11.96 -12.56 3.51
C LEU A 104 10.93 -11.90 2.55
N LEU A 105 9.95 -11.17 3.08
CA LEU A 105 8.99 -10.42 2.27
C LEU A 105 9.68 -9.40 1.36
N MET A 106 10.67 -8.66 1.86
CA MET A 106 11.39 -7.66 1.07
C MET A 106 12.18 -8.26 -0.08
N GLU A 107 12.70 -9.48 0.08
CA GLU A 107 13.37 -10.21 -1.01
C GLU A 107 12.39 -10.69 -2.10
N VAL A 108 11.11 -10.86 -1.77
CA VAL A 108 10.07 -11.33 -2.71
C VAL A 108 9.37 -10.16 -3.42
N ILE A 109 9.35 -8.97 -2.84
CA ILE A 109 8.67 -7.80 -3.42
C ILE A 109 9.40 -7.32 -4.71
N HIS A 110 8.62 -6.99 -5.74
CA HIS A 110 9.15 -6.63 -7.06
C HIS A 110 9.93 -5.32 -6.98
N PRO A 111 11.05 -5.18 -7.71
CA PRO A 111 11.80 -3.92 -7.80
C PRO A 111 10.93 -2.72 -8.21
N LYS A 112 9.93 -2.91 -9.07
CA LYS A 112 9.00 -1.84 -9.49
C LYS A 112 8.30 -1.12 -8.34
N PHE A 113 8.09 -1.78 -7.20
CA PHE A 113 7.47 -1.16 -6.04
C PHE A 113 8.43 -0.25 -5.28
N ALA A 114 9.75 -0.42 -5.47
CA ALA A 114 10.75 0.54 -5.03
C ALA A 114 10.80 1.77 -5.96
N ASP A 115 10.47 1.61 -7.25
CA ASP A 115 10.40 2.73 -8.21
C ASP A 115 9.18 3.64 -8.06
N ASP A 116 8.08 3.10 -7.51
CA ASP A 116 6.86 3.85 -7.21
C ASP A 116 6.95 4.53 -5.85
N TYR A 117 6.81 5.86 -5.82
CA TYR A 117 7.02 6.65 -4.60
C TYR A 117 6.04 6.27 -3.48
N HIS A 118 4.76 6.02 -3.81
CA HIS A 118 3.77 5.67 -2.79
C HIS A 118 4.04 4.30 -2.19
N SER A 119 4.32 3.32 -3.04
CA SER A 119 4.65 1.95 -2.62
C SER A 119 5.91 1.91 -1.78
N TRP A 120 6.95 2.59 -2.23
CA TRP A 120 8.21 2.77 -1.50
C TRP A 120 8.01 3.44 -0.13
N LEU A 121 7.25 4.53 -0.10
CA LEU A 121 6.98 5.29 1.13
C LEU A 121 6.18 4.46 2.13
N PHE A 122 5.14 3.77 1.68
CA PHE A 122 4.31 2.92 2.53
C PHE A 122 5.05 1.67 3.01
N ALA A 123 5.94 1.10 2.19
CA ALA A 123 6.83 0.02 2.63
C ALA A 123 7.74 0.51 3.79
N GLY A 124 8.34 1.69 3.66
CA GLY A 124 9.13 2.29 4.74
C GLY A 124 8.32 2.51 6.03
N MET A 125 7.08 3.00 5.92
CA MET A 125 6.19 3.17 7.08
C MET A 125 5.80 1.83 7.73
N ALA A 126 5.52 0.81 6.92
CA ALA A 126 5.20 -0.53 7.40
C ALA A 126 6.37 -1.14 8.18
N LEU A 127 7.60 -1.01 7.66
CA LEU A 127 8.82 -1.48 8.31
C LEU A 127 9.06 -0.76 9.64
N LYS A 128 8.93 0.57 9.65
CA LYS A 128 9.03 1.42 10.85
C LYS A 128 8.04 1.00 11.93
N SER A 129 6.82 0.61 11.54
CA SER A 129 5.79 0.13 12.46
C SER A 129 6.14 -1.22 13.10
N THR A 130 6.94 -2.05 12.44
CA THR A 130 7.36 -3.34 12.97
C THR A 130 8.62 -3.22 13.82
N SER A 131 9.65 -2.54 13.32
CA SER A 131 10.91 -2.36 14.04
C SER A 131 11.68 -1.15 13.56
N SER A 132 12.30 -0.41 14.49
CA SER A 132 13.16 0.73 14.20
C SER A 132 14.50 0.33 13.54
N PHE A 133 14.91 -0.94 13.66
CA PHE A 133 16.20 -1.44 13.16
C PHE A 133 16.19 -1.81 11.67
N LEU A 134 15.01 -1.88 11.04
CA LEU A 134 14.84 -2.27 9.63
C LEU A 134 15.18 -1.15 8.62
N LEU A 135 15.74 -0.03 9.09
CA LEU A 135 16.16 1.06 8.22
C LEU A 135 17.23 0.63 7.22
N SER A 136 18.21 -0.16 7.66
CA SER A 136 19.27 -0.66 6.76
C SER A 136 18.71 -1.55 5.67
N ASP A 137 17.78 -2.46 6.03
CA ASP A 137 17.14 -3.36 5.08
C ASP A 137 16.28 -2.57 4.08
N TRP A 138 15.56 -1.52 4.54
CA TRP A 138 14.79 -0.65 3.66
C TRP A 138 15.67 0.15 2.71
N ASP A 139 16.81 0.65 3.19
CA ASP A 139 17.78 1.38 2.38
C ASP A 139 18.39 0.50 1.29
N GLU A 140 18.78 -0.74 1.64
CA GLU A 140 19.26 -1.74 0.69
C GLU A 140 18.18 -2.11 -0.36
N TRP A 141 16.94 -2.34 0.08
CA TRP A 141 15.84 -2.60 -0.83
C TRP A 141 15.55 -1.42 -1.77
N SER A 142 15.72 -0.19 -1.27
CA SER A 142 15.53 1.04 -2.05
C SER A 142 16.58 1.22 -3.15
N GLN A 143 17.78 0.65 -2.99
CA GLN A 143 18.86 0.71 -4.00
C GLN A 143 18.53 -0.02 -5.29
N GLN A 144 17.49 -0.87 -5.29
CA GLN A 144 16.99 -1.53 -6.50
C GLN A 144 16.38 -0.52 -7.49
N SER A 145 15.95 0.66 -7.01
CA SER A 145 15.43 1.72 -7.86
C SER A 145 16.56 2.54 -8.49
N SER A 146 16.43 2.84 -9.77
CA SER A 146 17.31 3.81 -10.46
C SER A 146 17.21 5.25 -9.92
N LYS A 147 16.14 5.56 -9.16
CA LYS A 147 15.91 6.88 -8.54
C LYS A 147 16.50 6.97 -7.13
N TYR A 148 17.19 5.93 -6.67
CA TYR A 148 17.76 5.89 -5.33
C TYR A 148 18.79 7.01 -5.13
N VAL A 149 18.70 7.68 -3.98
CA VAL A 149 19.65 8.70 -3.55
C VAL A 149 20.08 8.39 -2.12
N PRO A 150 21.40 8.22 -1.87
CA PRO A 150 21.93 7.96 -0.53
C PRO A 150 21.47 9.03 0.48
N GLY A 151 21.05 8.61 1.67
CA GLY A 151 20.63 9.51 2.75
C GLY A 151 19.15 9.91 2.74
N VAL A 152 18.43 9.71 1.61
CA VAL A 152 17.00 10.05 1.51
C VAL A 152 16.15 9.10 2.35
N CYS A 153 16.48 7.82 2.39
CA CYS A 153 15.80 6.81 3.22
C CYS A 153 15.87 7.21 4.70
N GLN A 154 17.05 7.58 5.20
CA GLN A 154 17.27 8.00 6.58
C GLN A 154 16.46 9.25 6.92
N ALA A 155 16.48 10.26 6.04
CA ALA A 155 15.70 11.48 6.22
C ALA A 155 14.19 11.20 6.27
N LYS A 156 13.67 10.35 5.37
CA LYS A 156 12.26 9.96 5.36
C LYS A 156 11.88 9.11 6.56
N TRP A 157 12.75 8.20 6.98
CA TRP A 157 12.53 7.35 8.15
C TRP A 157 12.30 8.16 9.41
N ILE A 158 13.06 9.24 9.62
CA ILE A 158 12.89 10.15 10.76
C ILE A 158 11.56 10.91 10.67
N SER A 159 11.11 11.25 9.45
CA SER A 159 9.86 11.98 9.24
C SER A 159 8.59 11.18 9.53
N PHE A 160 8.68 9.83 9.56
CA PHE A 160 7.53 8.97 9.78
C PHE A 160 6.97 9.14 11.20
N LYS A 161 5.70 9.54 11.25
CA LYS A 161 4.87 9.61 12.46
C LYS A 161 3.83 8.51 12.31
N GLY A 162 3.60 7.72 13.36
CA GLY A 162 2.75 6.51 13.32
C GLY A 162 1.50 6.70 12.47
N SER A 163 1.45 6.00 11.33
CA SER A 163 0.54 6.30 10.21
C SER A 163 -0.55 5.26 9.98
N GLY A 164 -0.71 4.31 10.92
CA GLY A 164 -1.66 3.19 10.79
C GLY A 164 -1.27 2.16 9.72
N ILE A 165 -0.15 2.37 9.02
CA ILE A 165 0.42 1.41 8.07
C ILE A 165 1.25 0.40 8.85
N THR A 166 0.86 -0.87 8.77
CA THR A 166 1.53 -1.99 9.43
C THR A 166 2.19 -2.90 8.41
N SER A 167 2.95 -3.89 8.90
CA SER A 167 3.52 -4.99 8.12
C SER A 167 2.56 -5.66 7.13
N ARG A 168 1.24 -5.62 7.38
CA ARG A 168 0.21 -6.14 6.46
C ARG A 168 0.33 -5.57 5.05
N TYR A 169 0.80 -4.33 4.92
CA TYR A 169 1.07 -3.72 3.64
C TYR A 169 2.18 -4.45 2.86
N LEU A 170 3.24 -4.92 3.53
CA LEU A 170 4.33 -5.68 2.91
C LEU A 170 3.86 -7.04 2.37
N TYR A 171 3.03 -7.76 3.14
CA TYR A 171 2.39 -8.99 2.63
C TYR A 171 1.51 -8.72 1.40
N TRP A 172 0.76 -7.62 1.42
CA TRP A 172 -0.06 -7.23 0.29
C TRP A 172 0.81 -6.92 -0.94
N LEU A 173 1.91 -6.19 -0.77
CA LEU A 173 2.88 -5.92 -1.84
C LEU A 173 3.54 -7.20 -2.37
N ALA A 174 3.92 -8.13 -1.49
CA ALA A 174 4.50 -9.40 -1.89
C ALA A 174 3.48 -10.27 -2.65
N LYS A 175 2.21 -10.26 -2.24
CA LYS A 175 1.14 -10.98 -2.96
C LYS A 175 0.85 -10.35 -4.31
N LEU A 176 0.81 -9.03 -4.38
CA LEU A 176 0.64 -8.32 -5.64
C LEU A 176 1.84 -8.57 -6.55
N SER A 177 3.03 -8.66 -5.95
CA SER A 177 4.25 -9.00 -6.61
C SER A 177 4.12 -10.30 -7.39
N ALA A 178 3.87 -11.45 -6.75
CA ALA A 178 3.72 -12.75 -7.43
C ALA A 178 2.82 -12.75 -8.69
N ARG A 179 1.81 -11.85 -8.77
CA ARG A 179 0.92 -11.70 -9.92
C ARG A 179 1.55 -11.03 -11.15
N HIS A 180 2.66 -10.34 -10.99
CA HIS A 180 3.35 -9.61 -12.04
C HIS A 180 4.52 -10.36 -12.67
N TRP A 181 4.92 -11.51 -12.09
CA TRP A 181 5.94 -12.40 -12.64
C TRP A 181 5.31 -13.47 -13.55
N ALA A 182 3.99 -13.63 -13.48
CA ALA A 182 3.18 -14.47 -14.33
C ALA A 182 2.72 -13.70 -15.58
#